data_AF-A0A6A6WFZ4-F1
#
_entry.id   AF-A0A6A6WFZ4-F1
#
_cell.length_a   1.000
_cell.length_b   1.000
_cell.length_c   1.000
_cell.angle_alpha   90.00
_cell.angle_beta   90.00
_cell.angle_gamma   90.00
#
_symmetry.space_group_name_H-M   'P 1'
#
loop_
_entity.id
_entity.type
_entity.pdbx_description
1 polymer ?
#
loop_
_entity_poly.entity_id
_entity_poly.type
_entity_poly.pdbx_seq_one_letter_code
_entity_poly.pdbx_strand_id
1 'polypeptide(L)'
;MRSYALISALLTTSVAAQTTGKLGDAAIISDNPVGAHYVATFPISEKNTVRGTVKAESNPDGKGVHFEVSVSGLPEAGGPWGYHLHAMPVPEDGNCTKTLAHLDPYERGNTPAAPKCDKEKPETCEVGDLSGKHGAMSGTSFTASYDDQYASLKEGIGAFFGNRSIVIHYSNSTRITCANFTMLTAGTPASPVGTGSPSPSGGFSSVVGPNGTAPPTGAPTYNPPATPTGSEPSPSQGAGSVIKTSFGFGALLAGVVAFVL
;
A
#
# COMPACT_ATOMS: atom_id res chain seq x y z
N MET A 1 4.73 5.34 -76.48
CA MET A 1 5.43 5.15 -75.20
C MET A 1 4.42 5.38 -74.08
N ARG A 2 4.22 4.42 -73.17
CA ARG A 2 3.34 4.57 -71.99
C ARG A 2 4.19 4.39 -70.75
N SER A 3 4.45 5.48 -70.04
CA SER A 3 5.22 5.47 -68.80
C SER A 3 4.29 5.23 -67.63
N TYR A 4 4.55 4.17 -66.85
CA TYR A 4 3.83 3.90 -65.61
C TYR A 4 4.65 4.42 -64.43
N ALA A 5 4.13 5.41 -63.71
CA ALA A 5 4.71 5.88 -62.46
C ALA A 5 4.28 4.95 -61.32
N LEU A 6 5.24 4.25 -60.71
CA LEU A 6 5.01 3.45 -59.50
C LEU A 6 5.08 4.37 -58.28
N ILE A 7 3.93 4.62 -57.65
CA ILE A 7 3.85 5.35 -56.39
C ILE A 7 3.99 4.34 -55.24
N SER A 8 5.18 4.23 -54.66
CA SER A 8 5.41 3.47 -53.44
C SER A 8 4.87 4.23 -52.23
N ALA A 9 3.74 3.79 -51.68
CA ALA A 9 3.24 4.30 -50.41
C ALA A 9 4.07 3.73 -49.25
N LEU A 10 4.85 4.58 -48.57
CA LEU A 10 5.46 4.20 -47.28
C LEU A 10 4.36 4.15 -46.21
N LEU A 11 4.05 2.95 -45.71
CA LEU A 11 3.31 2.80 -44.46
C LEU A 11 4.25 3.13 -43.29
N THR A 12 4.12 4.33 -42.73
CA THR A 12 4.73 4.68 -41.45
C THR A 12 3.96 4.00 -40.33
N THR A 13 4.46 2.86 -39.83
CA THR A 13 3.93 2.25 -38.61
C THR A 13 4.30 3.11 -37.40
N SER A 14 3.32 3.85 -36.89
CA SER A 14 3.47 4.58 -35.64
C SER A 14 3.59 3.59 -34.48
N VAL A 15 4.83 3.29 -34.07
CA VAL A 15 5.09 2.54 -32.83
C VAL A 15 4.56 3.39 -31.68
N ALA A 16 3.46 2.94 -31.06
CA ALA A 16 3.00 3.53 -29.82
C ALA A 16 4.11 3.34 -28.77
N ALA A 17 4.70 4.45 -28.32
CA ALA A 17 5.70 4.40 -27.27
C ALA A 17 5.05 3.77 -26.02
N GLN A 18 5.54 2.60 -25.61
CA GLN A 18 5.10 1.96 -24.38
C GLN A 18 5.56 2.84 -23.23
N THR A 19 4.59 3.43 -22.52
CA THR A 19 4.89 4.37 -21.45
C THR A 19 5.25 3.58 -20.20
N THR A 20 6.55 3.44 -19.99
CA THR A 20 7.13 3.06 -18.71
C THR A 20 6.90 4.17 -17.66
N GLY A 21 7.26 3.92 -16.39
CA GLY A 21 7.23 4.95 -15.36
C GLY A 21 8.30 6.02 -15.56
N LYS A 22 8.19 7.17 -14.89
CA LYS A 22 9.22 8.23 -14.97
C LYS A 22 10.59 7.76 -14.46
N LEU A 23 10.64 6.69 -13.66
CA LEU A 23 11.88 6.04 -13.20
C LEU A 23 12.17 4.70 -13.90
N GLY A 24 11.49 4.40 -15.01
CA GLY A 24 11.63 3.15 -15.77
C GLY A 24 10.64 2.07 -15.34
N ASP A 25 10.86 0.86 -15.85
CA ASP A 25 9.99 -0.30 -15.59
C ASP A 25 10.19 -0.83 -14.17
N ALA A 26 9.15 -1.42 -13.60
CA ALA A 26 9.23 -2.03 -12.30
C ALA A 26 10.25 -3.17 -12.30
N ALA A 27 11.25 -3.10 -11.41
CA ALA A 27 12.25 -4.15 -11.32
C ALA A 27 11.66 -5.43 -10.72
N ILE A 28 12.03 -6.57 -11.28
CA ILE A 28 11.74 -7.87 -10.70
C ILE A 28 12.47 -8.00 -9.36
N ILE A 29 11.73 -8.34 -8.31
CA ILE A 29 12.27 -8.62 -6.98
C ILE A 29 12.82 -10.04 -6.95
N SER A 30 14.07 -10.21 -6.50
CA SER A 30 14.76 -11.50 -6.48
C SER A 30 15.41 -11.86 -5.13
N ASP A 31 15.15 -11.07 -4.10
CA ASP A 31 15.79 -11.19 -2.78
C ASP A 31 14.84 -10.85 -1.62
N ASN A 32 13.56 -11.20 -1.76
CA ASN A 32 12.62 -11.18 -0.64
C ASN A 32 13.08 -12.14 0.47
N PRO A 33 12.93 -11.77 1.76
CA PRO A 33 13.33 -12.62 2.88
C PRO A 33 12.50 -13.91 2.91
N VAL A 34 13.16 -15.05 2.71
CA VAL A 34 12.53 -16.39 2.67
C VAL A 34 11.81 -16.66 4.00
N GLY A 35 10.57 -17.14 3.93
CA GLY A 35 9.73 -17.39 5.11
C GLY A 35 9.17 -16.13 5.77
N ALA A 36 9.12 -15.00 5.06
CA ALA A 36 8.31 -13.85 5.48
C ALA A 36 6.86 -14.05 5.03
N HIS A 37 5.94 -13.99 5.99
CA HIS A 37 4.50 -14.13 5.80
C HIS A 37 3.79 -12.90 6.37
N TYR A 38 2.90 -12.30 5.59
CA TYR A 38 2.11 -11.14 5.98
C TYR A 38 0.63 -11.39 5.66
N VAL A 39 -0.27 -10.87 6.50
CA VAL A 39 -1.71 -10.94 6.25
C VAL A 39 -2.35 -9.58 6.46
N ALA A 40 -3.21 -9.18 5.54
CA ALA A 40 -4.15 -8.09 5.70
C ALA A 40 -5.57 -8.65 5.85
N THR A 41 -6.23 -8.32 6.96
CA THR A 41 -7.60 -8.77 7.27
C THR A 41 -8.56 -7.59 7.18
N PHE A 42 -9.57 -7.67 6.32
CA PHE A 42 -10.54 -6.58 6.17
C PHE A 42 -11.44 -6.46 7.41
N PRO A 43 -11.60 -5.25 7.98
CA PRO A 43 -12.31 -5.07 9.24
C PRO A 43 -13.81 -5.38 9.11
N ILE A 44 -14.37 -5.98 10.16
CA ILE A 44 -15.83 -6.10 10.30
C ILE A 44 -16.39 -4.72 10.63
N SER A 45 -17.32 -4.23 9.80
CA SER A 45 -17.97 -2.93 9.96
C SER A 45 -19.43 -2.99 9.57
N GLU A 46 -20.29 -2.23 10.24
CA GLU A 46 -21.70 -2.04 9.81
C GLU A 46 -21.81 -1.21 8.53
N LYS A 47 -20.77 -0.43 8.19
CA LYS A 47 -20.76 0.49 7.03
C LYS A 47 -20.53 -0.19 5.68
N ASN A 48 -19.98 -1.40 5.66
CA ASN A 48 -19.79 -2.19 4.45
C ASN A 48 -19.80 -3.69 4.77
N THR A 49 -20.23 -4.52 3.83
CA THR A 49 -20.34 -5.97 3.97
C THR A 49 -19.06 -6.74 3.63
N VAL A 50 -18.01 -6.07 3.14
CA VAL A 50 -16.82 -6.74 2.60
C VAL A 50 -15.97 -7.33 3.72
N ARG A 51 -15.68 -8.63 3.63
CA ARG A 51 -14.88 -9.41 4.59
C ARG A 51 -13.84 -10.24 3.86
N GLY A 52 -12.85 -10.71 4.59
CA GLY A 52 -11.86 -11.66 4.11
C GLY A 52 -10.43 -11.23 4.40
N THR A 53 -9.50 -11.88 3.71
CA THR A 53 -8.06 -11.69 3.90
C THR A 53 -7.33 -11.62 2.57
N VAL A 54 -6.18 -10.95 2.59
CA VAL A 54 -5.12 -11.10 1.59
C VAL A 54 -3.86 -11.51 2.32
N LYS A 55 -3.35 -12.71 2.03
CA LYS A 55 -2.04 -13.15 2.48
C LYS A 55 -0.98 -12.83 1.43
N ALA A 56 0.24 -12.62 1.90
CA ALA A 56 1.41 -12.34 1.09
C ALA A 56 2.60 -13.11 1.68
N GLU A 57 3.25 -13.94 0.87
CA GLU A 57 4.36 -14.81 1.30
C GLU A 57 5.54 -14.66 0.35
N SER A 58 6.76 -14.58 0.88
CA SER A 58 7.96 -14.62 0.04
C SER A 58 8.06 -15.98 -0.64
N ASN A 59 8.23 -15.99 -1.97
CA ASN A 59 8.45 -17.24 -2.69
C ASN A 59 9.73 -17.96 -2.21
N PRO A 60 9.79 -19.32 -2.29
CA PRO A 60 10.90 -20.09 -1.75
C PRO A 60 12.28 -19.77 -2.35
N ASP A 61 12.33 -19.21 -3.56
CA ASP A 61 13.55 -18.77 -4.24
C ASP A 61 13.85 -17.26 -4.06
N GLY A 62 13.07 -16.57 -3.23
CA GLY A 62 13.17 -15.13 -2.98
C GLY A 62 12.57 -14.24 -4.08
N LYS A 63 12.01 -14.81 -5.16
CA LYS A 63 11.53 -14.02 -6.31
C LYS A 63 10.05 -13.65 -6.21
N GLY A 64 9.79 -12.35 -6.13
CA GLY A 64 8.43 -11.84 -6.00
C GLY A 64 7.73 -12.35 -4.73
N VAL A 65 6.40 -12.21 -4.72
CA VAL A 65 5.54 -12.53 -3.58
C VAL A 65 4.35 -13.35 -4.05
N HIS A 66 4.09 -14.47 -3.38
CA HIS A 66 2.88 -15.24 -3.54
C HIS A 66 1.73 -14.55 -2.80
N PHE A 67 0.62 -14.30 -3.48
CA PHE A 67 -0.59 -13.76 -2.88
C PHE A 67 -1.70 -14.81 -2.83
N GLU A 68 -2.35 -14.93 -1.68
CA GLU A 68 -3.65 -15.60 -1.56
C GLU A 68 -4.73 -14.56 -1.22
N VAL A 69 -5.69 -14.38 -2.11
CA VAL A 69 -6.83 -13.47 -1.91
C VAL A 69 -8.09 -14.30 -1.63
N SER A 70 -8.81 -13.97 -0.56
CA SER A 70 -10.11 -14.55 -0.25
C SER A 70 -11.03 -13.47 0.31
N VAL A 71 -12.04 -13.07 -0.47
CA VAL A 71 -12.94 -11.95 -0.15
C VAL A 71 -14.39 -12.34 -0.39
N SER A 72 -15.28 -11.88 0.49
CA SER A 72 -16.73 -12.08 0.38
C SER A 72 -17.50 -10.84 0.82
N GLY A 73 -18.80 -10.79 0.50
CA GLY A 73 -19.66 -9.64 0.82
C GLY A 73 -19.35 -8.40 -0.03
N LEU A 74 -18.77 -8.58 -1.22
CA LEU A 74 -18.71 -7.52 -2.24
C LEU A 74 -20.15 -7.14 -2.63
N PRO A 75 -20.47 -5.84 -2.79
CA PRO A 75 -21.79 -5.40 -3.25
C PRO A 75 -22.19 -6.02 -4.59
N GLU A 76 -23.48 -6.24 -4.84
CA GLU A 76 -23.96 -6.84 -6.11
C GLU A 76 -23.69 -5.96 -7.36
N ALA A 77 -23.50 -4.65 -7.16
CA ALA A 77 -23.31 -3.68 -8.22
C ALA A 77 -22.14 -2.72 -7.91
N GLY A 78 -21.67 -2.00 -8.93
CA GLY A 78 -20.55 -1.06 -8.81
C GLY A 78 -19.15 -1.68 -9.00
N GLY A 79 -19.08 -2.96 -9.37
CA GLY A 79 -17.85 -3.60 -9.82
C GLY A 79 -17.50 -3.33 -11.29
N PRO A 80 -16.50 -4.03 -11.86
CA PRO A 80 -15.58 -4.96 -11.17
C PRO A 80 -14.79 -4.24 -10.07
N TRP A 81 -14.40 -4.98 -9.04
CA TRP A 81 -13.89 -4.39 -7.80
C TRP A 81 -12.35 -4.41 -7.84
N GLY A 82 -11.76 -3.24 -8.02
CA GLY A 82 -10.31 -3.07 -8.05
C GLY A 82 -9.71 -3.23 -6.65
N TYR A 83 -8.48 -3.70 -6.56
CA TYR A 83 -7.73 -3.84 -5.33
C TYR A 83 -6.25 -3.61 -5.57
N HIS A 84 -5.65 -2.80 -4.70
CA HIS A 84 -4.30 -2.27 -4.91
C HIS A 84 -3.55 -2.20 -3.59
N LEU A 85 -2.22 -2.37 -3.65
CA LEU A 85 -1.34 -1.97 -2.56
C LEU A 85 -1.23 -0.44 -2.55
N HIS A 86 -1.35 0.17 -1.38
CA HIS A 86 -1.35 1.62 -1.21
C HIS A 86 -0.07 2.13 -0.54
N ALA A 87 0.25 3.40 -0.78
CA ALA A 87 1.50 4.01 -0.34
C ALA A 87 1.62 4.16 1.19
N MET A 88 0.52 4.32 1.92
CA MET A 88 0.52 4.49 3.38
C MET A 88 -0.31 3.41 4.09
N PRO A 89 -0.02 3.09 5.36
CA PRO A 89 -0.89 2.28 6.19
C PRO A 89 -2.27 2.94 6.39
N VAL A 90 -3.27 2.12 6.70
CA VAL A 90 -4.53 2.56 7.27
C VAL A 90 -4.26 3.14 8.67
N PRO A 91 -4.68 4.38 8.96
CA PRO A 91 -4.62 4.97 10.30
C PRO A 91 -5.60 4.30 11.29
N GLU A 92 -5.45 4.62 12.58
CA GLU A 92 -6.29 4.09 13.67
C GLU A 92 -7.80 4.35 13.50
N ASP A 93 -8.18 5.45 12.84
CA ASP A 93 -9.60 5.79 12.56
C ASP A 93 -10.22 4.95 11.41
N GLY A 94 -9.44 4.04 10.81
CA GLY A 94 -9.87 3.18 9.70
C GLY A 94 -10.07 3.93 8.38
N ASN A 95 -9.64 5.19 8.27
CA ASN A 95 -9.96 6.03 7.11
C ASN A 95 -9.12 5.65 5.89
N CYS A 96 -9.71 4.84 5.00
CA CYS A 96 -9.08 4.38 3.77
C CYS A 96 -8.60 5.50 2.83
N THR A 97 -9.05 6.76 2.96
CA THR A 97 -8.50 7.86 2.15
C THR A 97 -7.07 8.24 2.55
N LYS A 98 -6.67 7.97 3.80
CA LYS A 98 -5.35 8.28 4.35
C LYS A 98 -4.27 7.28 3.95
N THR A 99 -4.62 6.17 3.30
CA THR A 99 -3.65 5.27 2.65
C THR A 99 -2.99 5.91 1.40
N LEU A 100 -3.44 7.11 0.99
CA LEU A 100 -2.94 7.93 -0.12
C LEU A 100 -3.02 7.21 -1.48
N ALA A 101 -2.09 7.47 -2.40
CA ALA A 101 -2.04 6.88 -3.74
C ALA A 101 -1.71 5.38 -3.70
N HIS A 102 -1.69 4.73 -4.86
CA HIS A 102 -1.18 3.37 -5.01
C HIS A 102 0.33 3.32 -4.68
N LEU A 103 0.83 2.12 -4.41
CA LEU A 103 2.26 1.88 -4.25
C LEU A 103 2.95 1.94 -5.63
N ASP A 104 3.51 3.11 -5.95
CA ASP A 104 4.13 3.38 -7.26
C ASP A 104 5.55 3.95 -7.09
N PRO A 105 6.55 3.10 -6.79
CA PRO A 105 7.94 3.54 -6.63
C PRO A 105 8.64 3.88 -7.97
N TYR A 106 7.98 3.70 -9.12
CA TYR A 106 8.52 3.98 -10.44
C TYR A 106 7.92 5.24 -11.10
N GLU A 107 7.03 5.94 -10.38
CA GLU A 107 6.33 7.14 -10.86
C GLU A 107 5.63 6.90 -12.21
N ARG A 108 4.87 5.81 -12.29
CA ARG A 108 4.03 5.45 -13.43
C ARG A 108 2.71 6.21 -13.48
N GLY A 109 2.12 6.47 -12.32
CA GLY A 109 0.92 7.29 -12.09
C GLY A 109 -0.39 6.72 -12.65
N ASN A 110 -1.46 6.86 -11.86
CA ASN A 110 -2.84 6.49 -12.22
C ASN A 110 -3.67 7.73 -12.62
N THR A 111 -3.29 8.41 -13.70
CA THR A 111 -4.07 9.54 -14.26
C THR A 111 -4.86 9.10 -15.50
N PRO A 112 -5.93 9.79 -15.92
CA PRO A 112 -6.61 9.49 -17.19
C PRO A 112 -5.73 9.60 -18.45
N ALA A 113 -4.59 10.28 -18.35
CA ALA A 113 -3.59 10.39 -19.43
C ALA A 113 -2.51 9.30 -19.37
N ALA A 114 -2.38 8.60 -18.24
CA ALA A 114 -1.54 7.44 -18.10
C ALA A 114 -2.23 6.24 -18.80
N PRO A 115 -1.52 5.49 -19.66
CA PRO A 115 -2.07 4.24 -20.18
C PRO A 115 -2.41 3.28 -19.04
N LYS A 116 -3.46 2.48 -19.23
CA LYS A 116 -3.88 1.47 -18.24
C LYS A 116 -2.79 0.40 -18.10
N CYS A 117 -2.78 -0.31 -16.96
CA CYS A 117 -1.95 -1.48 -16.80
C CYS A 117 -2.25 -2.50 -17.91
N ASP A 118 -1.18 -2.98 -18.54
CA ASP A 118 -1.17 -4.02 -19.56
C ASP A 118 -0.71 -5.31 -18.87
N LYS A 119 -1.62 -6.27 -18.65
CA LYS A 119 -1.28 -7.51 -17.94
C LYS A 119 -0.28 -8.38 -18.72
N GLU A 120 -0.16 -8.16 -20.03
CA GLU A 120 0.85 -8.79 -20.87
C GLU A 120 2.24 -8.11 -20.73
N LYS A 121 2.32 -6.95 -20.03
CA LYS A 121 3.55 -6.22 -19.67
C LYS A 121 3.48 -5.68 -18.23
N PRO A 122 3.38 -6.55 -17.22
CA PRO A 122 3.13 -6.15 -15.83
C PRO A 122 4.26 -5.29 -15.23
N GLU A 123 5.46 -5.29 -15.81
CA GLU A 123 6.57 -4.39 -15.50
C GLU A 123 6.26 -2.91 -15.78
N THR A 124 5.29 -2.62 -16.66
CA THR A 124 4.86 -1.26 -17.03
C THR A 124 3.74 -0.71 -16.15
N CYS A 125 3.27 -1.49 -15.17
CA CYS A 125 2.18 -1.14 -14.26
C CYS A 125 2.72 -0.53 -12.95
N GLU A 126 1.86 0.15 -12.18
CA GLU A 126 2.20 0.51 -10.79
C GLU A 126 2.47 -0.79 -10.00
N VAL A 127 3.50 -0.79 -9.14
CA VAL A 127 3.83 -2.00 -8.34
C VAL A 127 2.63 -2.48 -7.53
N GLY A 128 1.84 -1.54 -7.00
CA GLY A 128 0.61 -1.82 -6.27
C GLY A 128 -0.62 -2.17 -7.09
N ASP A 129 -0.61 -2.08 -8.43
CA ASP A 129 -1.78 -2.41 -9.26
C ASP A 129 -1.94 -3.93 -9.46
N LEU A 130 -2.38 -4.61 -8.39
CA LEU A 130 -2.64 -6.05 -8.40
C LEU A 130 -3.83 -6.40 -9.31
N SER A 131 -4.86 -5.55 -9.38
CA SER A 131 -6.02 -5.77 -10.26
C SER A 131 -5.70 -5.66 -11.74
N GLY A 132 -4.85 -4.71 -12.14
CA GLY A 132 -4.38 -4.58 -13.51
C GLY A 132 -3.56 -5.79 -13.94
N LYS A 133 -2.64 -6.26 -13.07
CA LYS A 133 -1.75 -7.40 -13.37
C LYS A 133 -2.45 -8.76 -13.32
N HIS A 134 -3.26 -9.01 -12.28
CA HIS A 134 -3.80 -10.35 -11.95
C HIS A 134 -5.31 -10.48 -12.14
N GLY A 135 -5.99 -9.40 -12.55
CA GLY A 135 -7.43 -9.31 -12.71
C GLY A 135 -8.13 -8.72 -11.49
N ALA A 136 -9.06 -7.80 -11.75
CA ALA A 136 -9.97 -7.26 -10.74
C ALA A 136 -10.95 -8.34 -10.23
N MET A 137 -11.48 -8.16 -9.02
CA MET A 137 -12.46 -9.09 -8.47
C MET A 137 -13.77 -9.05 -9.29
N SER A 138 -14.54 -10.13 -9.24
CA SER A 138 -15.86 -10.21 -9.86
C SER A 138 -16.85 -11.02 -9.02
N GLY A 139 -18.12 -10.60 -8.99
CA GLY A 139 -19.16 -11.21 -8.17
C GLY A 139 -19.17 -10.73 -6.72
N THR A 140 -20.02 -11.35 -5.88
CA THR A 140 -20.16 -11.02 -4.45
C THR A 140 -19.08 -11.68 -3.57
N SER A 141 -18.30 -12.60 -4.14
CA SER A 141 -17.16 -13.28 -3.51
C SER A 141 -16.08 -13.58 -4.54
N PHE A 142 -14.82 -13.50 -4.15
CA PHE A 142 -13.66 -13.68 -5.01
C PHE A 142 -12.54 -14.41 -4.28
N THR A 143 -11.91 -15.36 -4.97
CA THR A 143 -10.71 -16.05 -4.51
C THR A 143 -9.68 -16.12 -5.64
N ALA A 144 -8.42 -15.83 -5.34
CA ALA A 144 -7.33 -15.95 -6.29
C ALA A 144 -6.02 -16.34 -5.59
N SER A 145 -5.13 -16.97 -6.35
CA SER A 145 -3.75 -17.26 -5.95
C SER A 145 -2.84 -17.02 -7.16
N TYR A 146 -1.79 -16.24 -6.98
CA TYR A 146 -0.87 -15.80 -8.05
C TYR A 146 0.44 -15.27 -7.46
N ASP A 147 1.48 -15.22 -8.28
CA ASP A 147 2.77 -14.62 -7.94
C ASP A 147 2.91 -13.22 -8.56
N ASP A 148 3.27 -12.23 -7.75
CA ASP A 148 3.64 -10.90 -8.22
C ASP A 148 5.16 -10.72 -8.19
N GLN A 149 5.77 -10.46 -9.34
CA GLN A 149 7.23 -10.33 -9.46
C GLN A 149 7.79 -8.98 -8.98
N TYR A 150 6.94 -8.00 -8.67
CA TYR A 150 7.32 -6.59 -8.48
C TYR A 150 7.03 -6.09 -7.06
N ALA A 151 6.02 -6.64 -6.40
CA ALA A 151 5.75 -6.39 -4.99
C ALA A 151 6.83 -7.02 -4.10
N SER A 152 7.15 -6.40 -2.96
CA SER A 152 8.24 -6.86 -2.08
C SER A 152 7.89 -6.91 -0.59
N LEU A 153 8.42 -7.94 0.07
CA LEU A 153 8.49 -8.10 1.52
C LEU A 153 9.89 -7.81 2.09
N LYS A 154 10.83 -7.35 1.25
CA LYS A 154 12.16 -6.88 1.67
C LYS A 154 12.08 -5.42 2.11
N GLU A 155 12.44 -5.16 3.36
CA GLU A 155 12.49 -3.81 3.91
C GLU A 155 13.52 -2.90 3.20
N GLY A 156 13.31 -1.59 3.29
CA GLY A 156 14.26 -0.57 2.82
C GLY A 156 14.18 -0.21 1.34
N ILE A 157 13.37 -0.90 0.52
CA ILE A 157 13.14 -0.55 -0.89
C ILE A 157 11.74 0.02 -1.13
N GLY A 158 11.58 0.81 -2.21
CA GLY A 158 10.33 1.48 -2.54
C GLY A 158 9.13 0.53 -2.71
N ALA A 159 9.36 -0.67 -3.26
CA ALA A 159 8.35 -1.71 -3.45
C ALA A 159 7.96 -2.49 -2.17
N PHE A 160 8.60 -2.22 -1.03
CA PHE A 160 8.23 -2.84 0.24
C PHE A 160 6.81 -2.43 0.64
N PHE A 161 5.93 -3.40 0.87
CA PHE A 161 4.54 -3.14 1.28
C PHE A 161 4.16 -3.74 2.65
N GLY A 162 5.05 -4.47 3.31
CA GLY A 162 4.76 -5.17 4.57
C GLY A 162 4.32 -4.26 5.73
N ASN A 163 4.67 -2.96 5.68
CA ASN A 163 4.22 -1.92 6.61
C ASN A 163 3.14 -0.98 6.04
N ARG A 164 2.51 -1.36 4.93
CA ARG A 164 1.49 -0.56 4.22
C ARG A 164 0.14 -1.27 4.23
N SER A 165 -0.76 -0.81 3.35
CA SER A 165 -2.13 -1.28 3.28
C SER A 165 -2.52 -1.80 1.90
N ILE A 166 -3.59 -2.58 1.88
CA ILE A 166 -4.38 -2.94 0.70
C ILE A 166 -5.75 -2.27 0.79
N VAL A 167 -6.29 -1.82 -0.34
CA VAL A 167 -7.60 -1.18 -0.44
C VAL A 167 -8.40 -1.87 -1.54
N ILE A 168 -9.71 -2.09 -1.31
CA ILE A 168 -10.67 -2.53 -2.33
C ILE A 168 -11.51 -1.32 -2.75
N HIS A 169 -11.79 -1.20 -4.06
CA HIS A 169 -12.48 -0.09 -4.69
C HIS A 169 -13.68 -0.56 -5.52
N TYR A 170 -14.68 0.31 -5.65
CA TYR A 170 -15.64 0.24 -6.76
C TYR A 170 -14.93 0.57 -8.09
N SER A 171 -15.57 0.25 -9.22
CA SER A 171 -15.05 0.56 -10.56
C SER A 171 -14.92 2.06 -10.86
N ASN A 172 -15.54 2.93 -10.05
CA ASN A 172 -15.34 4.38 -10.06
C ASN A 172 -14.20 4.87 -9.12
N SER A 173 -13.31 3.97 -8.70
CA SER A 173 -12.19 4.21 -7.77
C SER A 173 -12.56 4.57 -6.33
N THR A 174 -13.85 4.65 -5.96
CA THR A 174 -14.29 4.89 -4.57
C THR A 174 -13.86 3.74 -3.66
N ARG A 175 -13.17 4.05 -2.56
CA ARG A 175 -12.63 3.06 -1.60
C ARG A 175 -13.76 2.45 -0.78
N ILE A 176 -13.85 1.12 -0.73
CA ILE A 176 -14.89 0.36 -0.02
C ILE A 176 -14.42 -0.03 1.38
N THR A 177 -13.25 -0.65 1.45
CA THR A 177 -12.62 -1.15 2.68
C THR A 177 -11.11 -1.23 2.47
N CYS A 178 -10.36 -1.29 3.57
CA CYS A 178 -8.91 -1.32 3.56
C CYS A 178 -8.37 -2.04 4.81
N ALA A 179 -7.17 -2.57 4.71
CA ALA A 179 -6.49 -3.26 5.81
C ALA A 179 -4.97 -3.05 5.73
N ASN A 180 -4.32 -3.00 6.88
CA ASN A 180 -2.86 -3.06 6.97
C ASN A 180 -2.38 -4.49 6.82
N PHE A 181 -1.23 -4.69 6.20
CA PHE A 181 -0.49 -5.94 6.33
C PHE A 181 0.16 -5.99 7.72
N THR A 182 0.08 -7.15 8.37
CA THR A 182 0.82 -7.45 9.59
C THR A 182 1.63 -8.72 9.37
N MET A 183 2.89 -8.71 9.83
CA MET A 183 3.74 -9.89 9.75
C MET A 183 3.18 -10.99 10.65
N LEU A 184 2.98 -12.18 10.10
CA LEU A 184 2.77 -13.38 10.89
C LEU A 184 4.15 -13.87 11.36
N THR A 185 4.50 -13.57 12.61
CA THR A 185 5.67 -14.16 13.24
C THR A 185 5.53 -15.67 13.20
N ALA A 186 6.44 -16.36 12.51
CA ALA A 186 6.56 -17.81 12.59
C ALA A 186 6.63 -18.18 14.07
N GLY A 187 5.62 -18.93 14.55
CA GLY A 187 5.35 -19.01 15.97
C GLY A 187 6.56 -19.46 16.76
N THR A 188 6.99 -18.64 17.73
CA THR A 188 7.81 -19.11 18.84
C THR A 188 7.11 -20.36 19.37
N PRO A 189 7.76 -21.54 19.40
CA PRO A 189 7.11 -22.73 19.93
C PRO A 189 6.63 -22.39 21.34
N ALA A 190 5.33 -22.59 21.58
CA ALA A 190 4.69 -22.21 22.83
C ALA A 190 5.52 -22.76 23.99
N SER A 191 6.01 -21.87 24.87
CA SER A 191 6.74 -22.30 26.06
C SER A 191 5.89 -23.34 26.77
N PRO A 192 6.46 -24.50 27.15
CA PRO A 192 5.65 -25.62 27.59
C PRO A 192 4.80 -25.18 28.78
N VAL A 193 3.47 -25.33 28.62
CA VAL A 193 2.50 -25.06 29.67
C VAL A 193 2.88 -25.92 30.87
N GLY A 194 3.40 -25.25 31.91
CA GLY A 194 3.83 -25.92 33.14
C GLY A 194 2.66 -26.59 33.82
N THR A 195 2.59 -27.91 33.70
CA THR A 195 1.66 -28.74 34.48
C THR A 195 1.99 -28.63 35.97
N GLY A 196 0.97 -28.39 36.82
CA GLY A 196 1.11 -28.44 38.28
C GLY A 196 1.58 -29.82 38.78
N SER A 197 1.91 -30.05 40.05
CA SER A 197 1.52 -29.45 41.35
C SER A 197 2.55 -29.95 42.41
N PRO A 198 2.37 -29.84 43.76
CA PRO A 198 1.38 -29.13 44.57
C PRO A 198 1.97 -28.17 45.64
N SER A 199 1.07 -27.45 46.33
CA SER A 199 1.38 -26.67 47.55
C SER A 199 1.33 -27.55 48.81
N PRO A 200 2.26 -27.40 49.78
CA PRO A 200 2.13 -28.01 51.10
C PRO A 200 1.32 -27.11 52.04
N SER A 201 0.23 -27.65 52.58
CA SER A 201 -0.56 -27.05 53.66
C SER A 201 0.19 -27.08 55.00
N GLY A 202 0.23 -25.95 55.71
CA GLY A 202 0.76 -25.88 57.07
C GLY A 202 0.33 -24.60 57.79
N GLY A 203 -0.77 -24.66 58.54
CA GLY A 203 -1.27 -23.53 59.32
C GLY A 203 -0.99 -23.69 60.81
N PHE A 204 -0.71 -22.58 61.49
CA PHE A 204 -0.92 -22.44 62.93
C PHE A 204 -1.23 -20.97 63.26
N SER A 205 -2.30 -20.76 64.02
CA SER A 205 -2.69 -19.45 64.56
C SER A 205 -2.02 -19.20 65.90
N SER A 206 -1.68 -17.94 66.21
CA SER A 206 -1.77 -17.39 67.57
C SER A 206 -1.79 -15.86 67.54
N VAL A 207 -2.38 -15.28 68.58
CA VAL A 207 -2.83 -13.88 68.68
C VAL A 207 -1.87 -13.07 69.59
N VAL A 208 -2.07 -11.74 69.65
CA VAL A 208 -1.69 -10.76 70.71
C VAL A 208 -0.59 -9.75 70.30
N GLY A 209 -1.00 -8.47 70.21
CA GLY A 209 -0.15 -7.28 70.46
C GLY A 209 -0.52 -6.66 71.83
N PRO A 210 -0.13 -5.41 72.21
CA PRO A 210 0.40 -4.31 71.39
C PRO A 210 1.63 -3.58 72.04
N ASN A 211 1.79 -2.27 71.75
CA ASN A 211 2.85 -1.31 72.14
C ASN A 211 4.24 -1.53 71.50
N GLY A 212 4.94 -0.52 70.95
CA GLY A 212 4.54 0.87 70.63
C GLY A 212 5.67 1.88 70.90
N THR A 213 6.26 2.48 69.86
CA THR A 213 6.89 3.82 69.82
C THR A 213 7.43 4.12 68.40
N ALA A 214 7.61 5.40 68.09
CA ALA A 214 8.15 5.95 66.83
C ALA A 214 8.81 7.32 67.15
N PRO A 215 9.36 8.07 66.17
CA PRO A 215 10.35 7.79 65.12
C PRO A 215 11.67 8.54 65.52
N PRO A 216 12.60 9.10 64.67
CA PRO A 216 12.77 9.24 63.21
C PRO A 216 14.06 8.53 62.70
N THR A 217 14.69 8.74 61.51
CA THR A 217 14.62 9.78 60.46
C THR A 217 15.15 9.23 59.11
N GLY A 218 14.87 9.90 57.98
CA GLY A 218 15.71 9.83 56.77
C GLY A 218 15.03 9.33 55.48
N ALA A 219 14.68 10.25 54.58
CA ALA A 219 14.33 9.96 53.18
C ALA A 219 15.59 9.98 52.28
N PRO A 220 15.51 9.51 51.02
CA PRO A 220 15.23 10.51 49.98
C PRO A 220 14.19 10.07 48.94
N THR A 221 13.41 11.04 48.47
CA THR A 221 12.50 10.93 47.33
C THR A 221 13.24 11.12 46.01
N TYR A 222 12.94 10.28 45.02
CA TYR A 222 13.43 10.45 43.64
C TYR A 222 12.49 11.38 42.86
N ASN A 223 13.04 12.44 42.26
CA ASN A 223 12.28 13.47 41.54
C ASN A 223 12.68 13.45 40.05
N PRO A 224 11.76 13.27 39.09
CA PRO A 224 12.09 13.21 37.67
C PRO A 224 12.46 14.61 37.10
N PRO A 225 13.37 14.71 36.11
CA PRO A 225 13.75 16.00 35.52
C PRO A 225 12.62 16.69 34.74
N ALA A 226 12.57 18.02 34.84
CA ALA A 226 11.61 18.85 34.12
C ALA A 226 12.01 19.09 32.65
N THR A 227 11.01 19.16 31.77
CA THR A 227 11.14 19.47 30.34
C THR A 227 11.47 20.95 30.10
N PRO A 228 12.44 21.31 29.24
CA PRO A 228 12.64 22.71 28.83
C PRO A 228 11.60 23.13 27.79
N THR A 229 10.78 24.14 28.13
CA THR A 229 9.88 24.83 27.20
C THR A 229 10.65 25.90 26.42
N GLY A 230 10.47 25.96 25.09
CA GLY A 230 11.27 26.85 24.22
C GLY A 230 10.57 27.28 22.92
N SER A 231 9.66 28.25 23.05
CA SER A 231 9.37 29.33 22.08
C SER A 231 9.10 29.01 20.60
N GLU A 232 7.83 29.04 20.20
CA GLU A 232 7.41 29.28 18.82
C GLU A 232 7.68 30.74 18.37
N PRO A 233 8.07 30.98 17.10
CA PRO A 233 7.94 32.28 16.45
C PRO A 233 6.60 32.41 15.68
N SER A 234 5.86 33.49 15.95
CA SER A 234 4.59 33.84 15.27
C SER A 234 4.81 34.37 13.84
N PRO A 235 3.89 34.15 12.87
CA PRO A 235 4.12 34.48 11.46
C PRO A 235 3.99 35.99 11.16
N SER A 236 4.91 36.52 10.36
CA SER A 236 4.81 37.88 9.81
C SER A 236 3.99 37.91 8.51
N GLN A 237 3.11 38.90 8.38
CA GLN A 237 2.38 39.15 7.13
C GLN A 237 3.24 39.97 6.18
N GLY A 238 3.39 39.49 4.93
CA GLY A 238 4.00 40.23 3.82
C GLY A 238 3.00 40.39 2.68
N ALA A 239 2.61 41.64 2.38
CA ALA A 239 1.65 41.94 1.33
C ALA A 239 2.33 42.21 -0.03
N GLY A 240 1.70 41.74 -1.10
CA GLY A 240 1.86 42.27 -2.47
C GLY A 240 2.99 41.68 -3.32
N SER A 241 2.60 40.96 -4.39
CA SER A 241 2.60 41.57 -5.72
C SER A 241 1.93 40.66 -6.75
N VAL A 242 0.92 41.17 -7.47
CA VAL A 242 0.26 40.47 -8.58
C VAL A 242 1.00 40.77 -9.88
N ILE A 243 1.80 39.81 -10.36
CA ILE A 243 2.41 39.88 -11.69
C ILE A 243 1.53 39.12 -12.68
N LYS A 244 0.84 39.86 -13.54
CA LYS A 244 0.18 39.32 -14.74
C LYS A 244 1.24 39.07 -15.81
N THR A 245 1.43 37.83 -16.23
CA THR A 245 2.17 37.48 -17.45
C THR A 245 1.22 36.89 -18.49
N SER A 246 0.93 37.69 -19.52
CA SER A 246 0.05 37.34 -20.64
C SER A 246 0.88 36.93 -21.87
N PHE A 247 0.97 35.64 -22.13
CA PHE A 247 1.41 35.03 -23.39
C PHE A 247 0.69 33.67 -23.51
N GLY A 248 0.12 33.22 -24.63
CA GLY A 248 -0.06 33.82 -25.95
C GLY A 248 -0.50 32.69 -26.89
N PHE A 249 -1.73 32.72 -27.42
CA PHE A 249 -2.26 31.62 -28.23
C PHE A 249 -1.61 31.58 -29.62
N GLY A 250 -0.56 30.76 -29.78
CA GLY A 250 0.06 30.45 -31.07
C GLY A 250 -0.65 29.29 -31.77
N ALA A 251 -1.67 29.59 -32.57
CA ALA A 251 -2.26 28.61 -33.48
C ALA A 251 -1.35 28.42 -34.70
N LEU A 252 -0.83 27.20 -34.92
CA LEU A 252 0.01 26.85 -36.06
C LEU A 252 -0.75 25.87 -36.98
N LEU A 253 -1.57 26.45 -37.85
CA LEU A 253 -2.18 25.77 -38.99
C LEU A 253 -1.11 25.54 -40.07
N ALA A 254 -0.67 24.29 -40.24
CA ALA A 254 0.16 23.86 -41.36
C ALA A 254 -0.64 22.93 -42.28
N GLY A 255 -1.54 23.51 -43.08
CA GLY A 255 -2.18 22.80 -44.18
C GLY A 255 -1.23 22.74 -45.38
N VAL A 256 -0.78 21.55 -45.77
CA VAL A 256 -0.07 21.35 -47.04
C VAL A 256 -1.07 20.81 -48.07
N VAL A 257 -1.57 21.72 -48.91
CA VAL A 257 -2.29 21.36 -50.13
C VAL A 257 -1.25 21.02 -51.20
N ALA A 258 -1.25 19.78 -51.68
CA ALA A 258 -0.48 19.37 -52.85
C ALA A 258 -1.45 19.08 -54.02
N PHE A 259 -1.68 20.09 -54.85
CA PHE A 259 -2.28 19.93 -56.17
C PHE A 259 -1.23 19.35 -57.13
N VAL A 260 -1.52 18.24 -57.78
CA VAL A 260 -0.92 17.88 -59.08
C VAL A 260 -2.04 17.32 -59.97
N LEU A 261 -1.96 17.68 -61.25
CA LEU A 261 -2.93 17.48 -62.35
C LEU A 261 -3.18 16.00 -62.70
#